data_AF-A0A925Z5C1-F1
#
_entry.id   AF-A0A925Z5C1-F1
#
_cell.length_a   1.000
_cell.length_b   1.000
_cell.length_c   1.000
_cell.angle_alpha   90.00
_cell.angle_beta   90.00
_cell.angle_gamma   90.00
#
_symmetry.space_group_name_H-M   'P 1'
#
loop_
_entity.id
_entity.type
_entity.pdbx_description
1 polymer ?
#
loop_
_entity_poly.entity_id
_entity_poly.type
_entity_poly.pdbx_seq_one_letter_code
_entity_poly.pdbx_strand_id
1 'polypeptide(L)'
;MGSDLSFKQLSLSASKSNILLGLYGKSSFWLGAGKFFDVKNINYTDYRHFSGNQSISYQSHINSFLFLNLYTFSTKGQYLEGHYQHNFSGLIMSKVPLIRKLKLQEIVGANYLNTEVLKNHTEVYTGLQYLNMVAQYGIVYSNGKKTESGFRLAFKL
;
A
#
# COMPACT_ATOMS: atom_id res chain seq x y z
N MET A 1 -11.62 38.53 -1.46
CA MET A 1 -12.60 37.67 -2.15
C MET A 1 -12.50 36.30 -1.50
N GLY A 2 -13.36 36.03 -0.52
CA GLY A 2 -13.34 34.79 0.27
C GLY A 2 -14.30 33.78 -0.34
N SER A 3 -13.79 32.62 -0.75
CA SER A 3 -14.62 31.49 -1.10
C SER A 3 -14.75 30.60 0.13
N ASP A 4 -15.85 30.75 0.86
CA ASP A 4 -16.27 29.80 1.88
C ASP A 4 -16.68 28.49 1.20
N LEU A 5 -15.72 27.59 1.04
CA LEU A 5 -15.95 26.24 0.53
C LEU A 5 -16.18 25.30 1.72
N SER A 6 -17.45 25.12 2.08
CA SER A 6 -17.86 24.12 3.06
C SER A 6 -18.03 22.76 2.38
N PHE A 7 -17.02 21.89 2.42
CA PHE A 7 -17.20 20.48 2.06
C PHE A 7 -17.44 19.64 3.32
N LYS A 8 -18.31 18.64 3.24
CA LYS A 8 -18.52 17.67 4.33
C LYS A 8 -17.91 16.33 3.91
N GLN A 9 -16.90 15.87 4.63
CA GLN A 9 -16.29 14.55 4.41
C GLN A 9 -16.57 13.65 5.61
N LEU A 10 -17.00 12.41 5.34
CA LEU A 10 -16.98 11.33 6.32
C LEU A 10 -15.86 10.36 5.94
N SER A 11 -14.96 10.06 6.88
CA SER A 11 -13.91 9.07 6.68
C SER A 11 -13.78 8.17 7.91
N LEU A 12 -13.49 6.91 7.67
CA LEU A 12 -13.23 5.89 8.67
C LEU A 12 -11.96 5.15 8.27
N SER A 13 -11.07 4.93 9.24
CA SER A 13 -9.87 4.15 9.02
C SER A 13 -9.57 3.26 10.21
N ALA A 14 -9.12 2.04 9.95
CA ALA A 14 -8.66 1.09 10.93
C ALA A 14 -7.29 0.58 10.52
N SER A 15 -6.33 0.56 11.44
CA SER A 15 -4.99 0.06 11.14
C SER A 15 -4.37 -0.58 12.35
N LYS A 16 -3.50 -1.57 12.10
CA LYS A 16 -2.68 -2.17 13.12
C LYS A 16 -1.41 -2.71 12.49
N SER A 17 -0.29 -2.35 13.08
CA SER A 17 1.04 -2.74 12.61
C SER A 17 1.69 -3.72 13.57
N ASN A 18 2.56 -4.60 13.05
CA ASN A 18 3.37 -5.53 13.84
C ASN A 18 2.56 -6.49 14.72
N ILE A 19 1.41 -6.98 14.23
CA ILE A 19 0.64 -8.04 14.86
C ILE A 19 1.52 -9.29 14.88
N LEU A 20 1.97 -9.69 16.06
CA LEU A 20 2.79 -10.87 16.26
C LEU A 20 1.94 -12.13 16.11
N LEU A 21 2.31 -13.00 15.17
CA LEU A 21 1.66 -14.30 14.92
C LEU A 21 2.56 -15.47 15.37
N GLY A 22 3.47 -15.20 16.32
CA GLY A 22 4.42 -16.18 16.83
C GLY A 22 5.38 -16.65 15.73
N LEU A 23 5.44 -17.96 15.51
CA LEU A 23 6.32 -18.59 14.52
C LEU A 23 5.98 -18.18 13.08
N TYR A 24 4.75 -17.77 12.81
CA TYR A 24 4.32 -17.33 11.48
C TYR A 24 4.76 -15.90 11.16
N GLY A 25 5.46 -15.21 12.07
CA GLY A 25 6.00 -13.88 11.82
C GLY A 25 5.04 -12.76 12.22
N LYS A 26 4.94 -11.72 11.39
CA LYS A 26 4.25 -10.47 11.72
C LYS A 26 3.35 -10.00 10.58
N SER A 27 2.12 -9.66 10.91
CA SER A 27 1.20 -9.01 9.97
C SER A 27 1.00 -7.55 10.32
N SER A 28 0.75 -6.76 9.31
CA SER A 28 0.30 -5.39 9.43
C SER A 28 -0.87 -5.21 8.47
N PHE A 29 -1.83 -4.35 8.82
CA PHE A 29 -2.88 -3.93 7.90
C PHE A 29 -3.26 -2.46 8.11
N TRP A 30 -3.81 -1.87 7.06
CA TRP A 30 -4.46 -0.57 7.08
C TRP A 30 -5.69 -0.62 6.17
N LEU A 31 -6.82 -0.14 6.66
CA LEU A 31 -8.07 -0.07 5.92
C LEU A 31 -8.60 1.35 6.07
N GLY A 32 -9.09 1.92 4.99
CA GLY A 32 -9.67 3.25 4.97
C GLY A 32 -10.84 3.30 4.01
N ALA A 33 -11.92 3.94 4.42
CA ALA A 33 -13.05 4.24 3.56
C ALA A 33 -13.50 5.67 3.81
N GLY A 34 -13.99 6.34 2.78
CA GLY A 34 -14.51 7.68 2.94
C GLY A 34 -15.41 8.10 1.80
N LYS A 35 -16.24 9.10 2.06
CA LYS A 35 -17.12 9.72 1.07
C LYS A 35 -17.20 11.21 1.33
N PHE A 36 -17.02 11.99 0.26
CA PHE A 36 -17.26 13.43 0.28
C PHE A 36 -18.71 13.69 -0.11
N PHE A 37 -19.35 14.61 0.61
CA PHE A 37 -20.72 15.07 0.41
C PHE A 37 -20.68 16.57 0.03
N ASP A 38 -21.52 16.95 -0.93
CA ASP A 38 -21.71 18.33 -1.40
C ASP A 38 -20.51 18.93 -2.20
N VAL A 39 -20.21 18.32 -3.35
CA VAL A 39 -19.07 18.66 -4.21
C VAL A 39 -19.44 19.78 -5.19
N LYS A 40 -19.77 20.98 -4.71
CA LYS A 40 -20.11 22.11 -5.62
C LYS A 40 -18.92 22.91 -6.14
N ASN A 41 -17.75 22.85 -5.50
CA ASN A 41 -16.49 23.45 -5.98
C ASN A 41 -15.29 22.99 -5.15
N ILE A 42 -14.83 21.73 -5.29
CA ILE A 42 -13.59 21.30 -4.62
C ILE A 42 -12.41 21.56 -5.57
N ASN A 43 -11.39 22.30 -5.13
CA ASN A 43 -10.15 22.50 -5.89
C ASN A 43 -9.32 21.19 -5.89
N TYR A 44 -8.51 20.96 -6.93
CA TYR A 44 -7.64 19.76 -7.04
C TYR A 44 -6.72 19.53 -5.82
N THR A 45 -6.50 20.57 -5.01
CA THR A 45 -5.66 20.59 -3.81
C THR A 45 -6.27 19.87 -2.59
N ASP A 46 -7.58 19.64 -2.54
CA ASP A 46 -8.28 19.05 -1.37
C ASP A 46 -8.62 17.56 -1.55
N TYR A 47 -8.10 16.91 -2.59
CA TYR A 47 -8.48 15.53 -2.89
C TYR A 47 -7.75 14.55 -1.97
N ARG A 48 -8.36 13.39 -1.70
CA ARG A 48 -7.65 12.30 -1.02
C ARG A 48 -6.50 11.83 -1.91
N HIS A 49 -5.27 12.05 -1.45
CA HIS A 49 -4.06 11.54 -2.09
C HIS A 49 -3.73 10.16 -1.52
N PHE A 50 -3.76 9.14 -2.37
CA PHE A 50 -3.30 7.79 -2.02
C PHE A 50 -1.78 7.76 -2.07
N SER A 51 -1.15 7.28 -1.00
CA SER A 51 0.32 7.28 -0.94
C SER A 51 0.87 6.17 -1.85
N GLY A 52 1.70 6.54 -2.81
CA GLY A 52 2.48 5.63 -3.64
C GLY A 52 3.95 5.68 -3.23
N ASN A 53 4.66 4.58 -3.37
CA ASN A 53 6.07 4.53 -3.04
C ASN A 53 6.90 4.98 -4.25
N GLN A 54 7.02 6.29 -4.44
CA GLN A 54 7.83 6.87 -5.53
C GLN A 54 9.30 7.09 -5.16
N SER A 55 9.69 6.87 -3.90
CA SER A 55 11.03 7.18 -3.40
C SER A 55 11.87 5.92 -3.14
N ILE A 56 13.17 6.00 -3.40
CA ILE A 56 14.15 4.92 -3.16
C ILE A 56 14.33 4.67 -1.64
N SER A 57 14.00 5.69 -0.83
CA SER A 57 14.00 5.65 0.63
C SER A 57 12.69 5.08 1.17
N TYR A 58 12.71 3.81 1.59
CA TYR A 58 11.57 3.08 2.12
C TYR A 58 11.32 3.45 3.58
N GLN A 59 10.54 4.50 3.82
CA GLN A 59 9.81 4.54 5.09
C GLN A 59 8.65 3.56 4.96
N SER A 60 8.81 2.39 5.59
CA SER A 60 7.89 1.26 5.64
C SER A 60 6.52 1.61 6.24
N HIS A 61 5.78 2.52 5.63
CA HIS A 61 4.40 2.75 5.98
C HIS A 61 3.55 1.79 5.17
N ILE A 62 2.74 1.00 5.86
CA ILE A 62 1.87 0.01 5.23
C ILE A 62 0.84 0.65 4.28
N ASN A 63 0.57 1.93 4.41
CA ASN A 63 -0.40 2.69 3.62
C ASN A 63 0.16 3.14 2.25
N SER A 64 1.08 2.40 1.64
CA SER A 64 1.71 2.81 0.37
C SER A 64 1.65 1.71 -0.69
N PHE A 65 1.23 2.09 -1.91
CA PHE A 65 1.26 1.24 -3.09
C PHE A 65 2.68 1.14 -3.68
N LEU A 66 3.10 -0.02 -4.21
CA LEU A 66 4.45 -0.20 -4.79
C LEU A 66 4.58 0.41 -6.20
N PHE A 67 3.53 0.34 -7.01
CA PHE A 67 3.53 0.75 -8.42
C PHE A 67 2.54 1.87 -8.74
N LEU A 68 1.68 2.28 -7.80
CA LEU A 68 0.74 3.38 -8.04
C LEU A 68 1.50 4.70 -8.19
N ASN A 69 1.31 5.36 -9.34
CA ASN A 69 1.86 6.68 -9.58
C ASN A 69 1.07 7.73 -8.77
N LEU A 70 1.70 8.31 -7.74
CA LEU A 70 1.15 9.44 -6.96
C LEU A 70 0.73 10.57 -7.90
N TYR A 71 -0.31 11.29 -7.50
CA TYR A 71 -0.90 12.46 -8.16
C TYR A 71 -1.96 12.20 -9.23
N THR A 72 -2.13 10.97 -9.75
CA THR A 72 -3.10 10.73 -10.84
C THR A 72 -4.49 10.26 -10.38
N PHE A 73 -4.64 9.77 -9.14
CA PHE A 73 -5.88 9.13 -8.65
C PHE A 73 -6.54 9.84 -7.46
N SER A 74 -6.20 11.10 -7.28
CA SER A 74 -6.84 11.98 -6.33
C SER A 74 -8.36 12.00 -6.59
N THR A 75 -9.16 11.64 -5.59
CA THR A 75 -10.62 11.45 -5.73
C THR A 75 -11.41 12.42 -4.85
N LYS A 76 -12.46 13.02 -5.44
CA LYS A 76 -13.48 13.87 -4.79
C LYS A 76 -14.74 13.11 -4.35
N GLY A 77 -14.78 11.82 -4.62
CA GLY A 77 -15.94 10.95 -4.44
C GLY A 77 -15.73 9.91 -3.33
N GLN A 78 -16.43 8.79 -3.41
CA GLN A 78 -16.21 7.70 -2.46
C GLN A 78 -14.92 6.93 -2.75
N TYR A 79 -14.25 6.48 -1.70
CA TYR A 79 -13.08 5.61 -1.82
C TYR A 79 -13.10 4.49 -0.77
N LEU A 80 -12.52 3.36 -1.16
CA LEU A 80 -12.18 2.25 -0.30
C LEU A 80 -10.73 1.85 -0.61
N GLU A 81 -9.90 1.88 0.42
CA GLU A 81 -8.47 1.63 0.36
C GLU A 81 -8.12 0.58 1.41
N GLY A 82 -7.31 -0.39 1.01
CA GLY A 82 -6.89 -1.47 1.89
C GLY A 82 -5.46 -1.87 1.60
N HIS A 83 -4.70 -2.09 2.65
CA HIS A 83 -3.31 -2.53 2.59
C HIS A 83 -3.11 -3.65 3.59
N TYR A 84 -2.45 -4.70 3.14
CA TYR A 84 -2.06 -5.82 3.97
C TYR A 84 -0.64 -6.22 3.62
N GLN A 85 0.19 -6.42 4.65
CA GLN A 85 1.53 -6.95 4.49
C GLN A 85 1.77 -7.98 5.58
N HIS A 86 2.40 -9.09 5.19
CA HIS A 86 2.84 -10.12 6.09
C HIS A 86 4.32 -10.40 5.87
N ASN A 87 5.09 -10.37 6.97
CA ASN A 87 6.49 -10.75 7.00
C ASN A 87 6.61 -12.06 7.79
N PHE A 88 6.99 -13.13 7.10
CA PHE A 88 7.12 -14.47 7.65
C PHE A 88 8.34 -14.63 8.59
N SER A 89 9.14 -13.58 8.77
CA SER A 89 10.28 -13.53 9.69
C SER A 89 11.32 -14.63 9.41
N GLY A 90 11.47 -15.03 8.15
CA GLY A 90 12.44 -16.04 7.70
C GLY A 90 11.93 -17.48 7.82
N LEU A 91 10.62 -17.71 7.99
CA LEU A 91 10.04 -19.05 8.17
C LEU A 91 10.44 -20.05 7.07
N ILE A 92 10.60 -19.58 5.84
CA ILE A 92 10.85 -20.42 4.65
C ILE A 92 12.36 -20.46 4.34
N MET A 93 13.01 -19.31 4.20
CA MET A 93 14.41 -19.11 3.87
C MET A 93 15.35 -19.64 4.95
N SER A 94 14.92 -19.65 6.22
CA SER A 94 15.71 -20.27 7.30
C SER A 94 15.78 -21.80 7.20
N LYS A 95 14.93 -22.43 6.38
CA LYS A 95 14.96 -23.88 6.13
C LYS A 95 15.89 -24.27 4.99
N VAL A 96 16.33 -23.32 4.16
CA VAL A 96 17.21 -23.60 3.02
C VAL A 96 18.69 -23.52 3.47
N PRO A 97 19.43 -24.65 3.51
CA PRO A 97 20.75 -24.72 4.18
C PRO A 97 21.77 -23.72 3.66
N LEU A 98 21.75 -23.43 2.35
CA LEU A 98 22.74 -22.57 1.69
C LEU A 98 22.57 -21.08 2.03
N ILE A 99 21.33 -20.63 2.24
CA ILE A 99 20.98 -19.20 2.42
C ILE A 99 20.49 -18.87 3.84
N ARG A 100 20.28 -19.87 4.71
CA ARG A 100 19.85 -19.67 6.11
C ARG A 100 20.74 -18.69 6.87
N LYS A 101 22.06 -18.68 6.60
CA LYS A 101 23.01 -17.76 7.25
C LYS A 101 22.76 -16.29 6.92
N LEU A 102 22.13 -16.00 5.78
CA LEU A 102 21.79 -14.64 5.37
C LEU A 102 20.60 -14.07 6.16
N LYS A 103 19.84 -14.91 6.90
CA LYS A 103 18.68 -14.48 7.71
C LYS A 103 17.68 -13.64 6.90
N LEU A 104 17.45 -14.02 5.64
CA LEU A 104 16.47 -13.38 4.77
C LEU A 104 15.07 -13.53 5.35
N GLN A 105 14.27 -12.47 5.22
CA GLN A 105 12.88 -12.45 5.64
C GLN A 105 11.97 -12.34 4.41
N GLU A 106 10.98 -13.20 4.33
CA GLU A 106 10.01 -13.22 3.24
C GLU A 106 8.88 -12.27 3.55
N ILE A 107 8.50 -11.48 2.55
CA ILE A 107 7.43 -10.51 2.63
C ILE A 107 6.43 -10.84 1.53
N VAL A 108 5.16 -10.80 1.87
CA VAL A 108 4.06 -10.79 0.91
C VAL A 108 3.10 -9.68 1.29
N GLY A 109 2.40 -9.14 0.30
CA GLY A 109 1.37 -8.15 0.59
C GLY A 109 0.42 -7.96 -0.58
N ALA A 110 -0.65 -7.28 -0.25
CA ALA A 110 -1.69 -6.89 -1.19
C ALA A 110 -2.19 -5.51 -0.82
N ASN A 111 -2.36 -4.66 -1.83
CA ASN A 111 -2.98 -3.36 -1.73
C ASN A 111 -4.20 -3.33 -2.64
N TYR A 112 -5.25 -2.66 -2.21
CA TYR A 112 -6.51 -2.54 -2.93
C TYR A 112 -6.98 -1.09 -2.88
N LEU A 113 -7.41 -0.60 -4.02
CA LEU A 113 -7.99 0.72 -4.16
C LEU A 113 -9.23 0.64 -5.06
N ASN A 114 -10.32 1.17 -4.54
CA ASN A 114 -11.55 1.40 -5.27
C ASN A 114 -11.95 2.86 -5.11
N THR A 115 -12.07 3.54 -6.25
CA THR A 115 -12.54 4.92 -6.38
C THR A 115 -13.43 5.01 -7.61
N GLU A 116 -14.14 6.12 -7.77
CA GLU A 116 -14.99 6.38 -8.94
C GLU A 116 -14.21 6.35 -10.26
N VAL A 117 -12.95 6.80 -10.24
CA VAL A 117 -12.04 6.79 -11.39
C VAL A 117 -11.37 5.43 -11.55
N LEU A 118 -10.91 4.85 -10.44
CA LEU A 118 -10.12 3.63 -10.40
C LEU A 118 -10.91 2.55 -9.62
N LYS A 119 -11.83 1.87 -10.31
CA LYS A 119 -12.84 1.00 -9.69
C LYS A 119 -12.25 -0.21 -8.96
N ASN A 120 -11.43 -1.03 -9.62
CA ASN A 120 -10.91 -2.25 -9.01
C ASN A 120 -9.41 -2.35 -9.27
N HIS A 121 -8.63 -1.58 -8.51
CA HIS A 121 -7.18 -1.63 -8.58
C HIS A 121 -6.64 -2.49 -7.45
N THR A 122 -6.04 -3.61 -7.81
CA THR A 122 -5.42 -4.54 -6.88
C THR A 122 -3.96 -4.67 -7.22
N GLU A 123 -3.10 -4.54 -6.23
CA GLU A 123 -1.68 -4.78 -6.35
C GLU A 123 -1.32 -5.90 -5.40
N VAL A 124 -0.60 -6.90 -5.90
CA VAL A 124 -0.08 -8.00 -5.07
C VAL A 124 1.41 -8.07 -5.27
N TYR A 125 2.14 -8.35 -4.20
CA TYR A 125 3.59 -8.38 -4.24
C TYR A 125 4.16 -9.41 -3.28
N THR A 126 5.36 -9.86 -3.62
CA THR A 126 6.19 -10.72 -2.80
C THR A 126 7.63 -10.23 -2.84
N GLY A 127 8.40 -10.47 -1.80
CA GLY A 127 9.77 -10.00 -1.73
C GLY A 127 10.59 -10.63 -0.63
N LEU A 128 11.86 -10.26 -0.62
CA LEU A 128 12.84 -10.65 0.36
C LEU A 128 13.45 -9.39 0.99
N GLN A 129 13.53 -9.38 2.31
CA GLN A 129 14.25 -8.40 3.08
C GLN A 129 15.55 -9.00 3.59
N TYR A 130 16.64 -8.24 3.39
CA TYR A 130 17.96 -8.50 3.96
C TYR A 130 18.43 -7.26 4.70
N LEU A 131 18.52 -7.33 6.03
CA LEU A 131 18.85 -6.18 6.87
C LEU A 131 17.92 -4.99 6.55
N ASN A 132 18.50 -3.93 5.98
CA ASN A 132 17.82 -2.69 5.59
C ASN A 132 17.41 -2.67 4.11
N MET A 133 17.75 -3.70 3.34
CA MET A 133 17.39 -3.80 1.93
C MET A 133 16.13 -4.64 1.76
N VAL A 134 15.24 -4.20 0.87
CA VAL A 134 14.04 -4.93 0.50
C VAL A 134 13.96 -5.02 -1.01
N ALA A 135 13.88 -6.24 -1.52
CA ALA A 135 13.64 -6.53 -2.93
C ALA A 135 12.25 -7.14 -3.08
N GLN A 136 11.40 -6.52 -3.89
CA GLN A 136 10.01 -6.94 -4.10
C GLN A 136 9.73 -7.06 -5.59
N TYR A 137 8.89 -8.02 -5.94
CA TYR A 137 8.26 -8.15 -7.24
C TYR A 137 6.75 -8.04 -7.02
N GLY A 138 6.07 -7.24 -7.84
CA GLY A 138 4.63 -7.13 -7.75
C GLY A 138 3.95 -7.05 -9.10
N ILE A 139 2.65 -7.28 -9.04
CA ILE A 139 1.74 -7.35 -10.18
C ILE A 139 0.54 -6.49 -9.84
N VAL A 140 0.18 -5.63 -10.79
CA VAL A 140 -0.98 -4.76 -10.72
C VAL A 140 -2.08 -5.30 -11.61
N TYR A 141 -3.27 -5.39 -11.04
CA TYR A 141 -4.51 -5.73 -11.71
C TYR A 141 -5.44 -4.51 -11.69
N SER A 142 -5.98 -4.16 -12.85
CA SER A 142 -7.02 -3.14 -12.98
C SER A 142 -8.26 -3.78 -13.60
N ASN A 143 -9.39 -3.74 -12.90
CA ASN A 143 -10.64 -4.39 -13.31
C ASN A 143 -10.47 -5.88 -13.65
N GLY A 144 -9.63 -6.58 -12.88
CA GLY A 144 -9.35 -8.01 -13.04
C GLY A 144 -8.39 -8.37 -14.17
N LYS A 145 -7.91 -7.40 -14.96
CA LYS A 145 -6.87 -7.62 -15.97
C LYS A 145 -5.52 -7.21 -15.43
N LYS A 146 -4.49 -8.03 -15.68
CA LYS A 146 -3.10 -7.65 -15.39
C LYS A 146 -2.72 -6.44 -16.26
N THR A 147 -2.31 -5.36 -15.62
CA THR A 147 -1.93 -4.11 -16.31
C THR A 147 -0.42 -3.91 -16.27
N GLU A 148 0.20 -4.16 -15.11
CA GLU A 148 1.61 -3.89 -14.89
C GLU A 148 2.25 -4.99 -14.02
N SER A 149 3.55 -5.20 -14.16
CA SER A 149 4.34 -5.97 -13.22
C SER A 149 5.78 -5.49 -13.25
N GLY A 150 6.45 -5.50 -12.11
CA GLY A 150 7.82 -5.00 -12.03
C GLY A 150 8.53 -5.40 -10.75
N PHE A 151 9.83 -5.11 -10.71
CA PHE A 151 10.66 -5.22 -9.52
C PHE A 151 10.82 -3.87 -8.86
N ARG A 152 10.90 -3.88 -7.53
CA ARG A 152 11.21 -2.72 -6.68
C ARG A 152 12.34 -3.09 -5.73
N LEU A 153 13.31 -2.21 -5.63
CA LEU A 153 14.36 -2.27 -4.63
C LEU A 153 14.23 -1.04 -3.75
N ALA A 154 14.31 -1.24 -2.45
CA ALA A 154 14.07 -0.21 -1.47
C ALA A 154 15.04 -0.35 -0.29
N PHE A 155 15.48 0.78 0.27
CA PHE A 155 16.32 0.82 1.45
C PHE A 155 15.55 1.41 2.63
N LYS A 156 15.50 0.68 3.73
CA LYS A 156 14.91 1.08 5.00
C LYS A 156 15.97 1.84 5.81
N LEU A 157 15.76 3.14 5.98
CA LEU A 157 16.58 4.00 6.85
C LEU A 157 16.26 3.76 8.32
#